data_AF-A0AAD4GE40-F1
#
_entry.id   AF-A0AAD4GE40-F1
#
_cell.length_a   1.000
_cell.length_b   1.000
_cell.length_c   1.000
_cell.angle_alpha   90.00
_cell.angle_beta   90.00
_cell.angle_gamma   90.00
#
_symmetry.space_group_name_H-M   'P 1'
#
loop_
_entity.id
_entity.type
_entity.pdbx_description
1 polymer ?
#
loop_
_entity_poly.entity_id
_entity_poly.type
_entity_poly.pdbx_seq_one_letter_code
_entity_poly.pdbx_strand_id
1 'polypeptide(L)'
;MFHPNVYANGELCLDILQNRWSPTYDVAAILTFIQSLLHDPNPNPNSPANAEAAQLYRENMKEYVRRVKATVEDSWLDPEERQHVKMQVNKEDGSGAMTA
;
A
#
# COMPACT_ATOMS: atom_id res chain seq x y z
N MET A 1 -2.05 2.36 2.04
CA MET A 1 -0.70 1.91 1.65
C MET A 1 -0.81 1.29 0.25
N PHE A 2 0.09 1.61 -0.68
CA PHE A 2 0.00 1.16 -2.08
C PHE A 2 1.06 0.10 -2.39
N HIS A 3 0.70 -1.18 -2.32
CA HIS A 3 1.62 -2.30 -2.53
C HIS A 3 0.88 -3.58 -2.98
N PRO A 4 1.45 -4.39 -3.89
CA PRO A 4 0.77 -5.58 -4.43
C PRO A 4 0.31 -6.62 -3.39
N ASN A 5 1.03 -6.76 -2.27
CA ASN A 5 0.72 -7.73 -1.20
C ASN A 5 -0.02 -7.14 0.00
N VAL A 6 -0.59 -5.94 -0.10
CA VAL A 6 -1.30 -5.30 1.02
C VAL A 6 -2.73 -4.91 0.63
N TYR A 7 -3.68 -5.37 1.43
CA TYR A 7 -5.11 -5.09 1.24
C TYR A 7 -5.46 -3.66 1.67
N ALA A 8 -6.62 -3.17 1.23
CA ALA A 8 -7.10 -1.82 1.52
C ALA A 8 -7.28 -1.54 3.04
N ASN A 9 -7.55 -2.58 3.82
CA ASN A 9 -7.66 -2.53 5.28
C ASN A 9 -6.30 -2.57 6.01
N GLY A 10 -5.18 -2.72 5.28
CA GLY A 10 -3.83 -2.80 5.84
C GLY A 10 -3.34 -4.21 6.15
N GLU A 11 -4.16 -5.26 5.93
CA GLU A 11 -3.71 -6.63 6.10
C GLU A 11 -2.70 -7.03 5.01
N LEU A 12 -1.79 -7.95 5.36
CA LEU A 12 -0.77 -8.46 4.45
C LEU A 12 -1.19 -9.82 3.88
N CYS A 13 -1.08 -9.97 2.57
CA CYS A 13 -1.17 -11.28 1.91
C CYS A 13 0.21 -11.96 1.98
N LEU A 14 0.51 -12.51 3.17
CA LEU A 14 1.78 -13.17 3.49
C LEU A 14 1.55 -14.66 3.69
N ASP A 15 1.99 -15.46 2.72
CA ASP A 15 1.92 -16.93 2.79
C ASP A 15 2.72 -17.51 3.98
N ILE A 16 3.72 -16.78 4.47
CA ILE A 16 4.54 -17.12 5.66
C ILE A 16 3.75 -16.96 6.97
N LEU A 17 2.77 -16.07 7.03
CA LEU A 17 1.91 -15.91 8.21
C LEU A 17 0.70 -16.87 8.18
N GLN A 18 0.49 -17.56 7.05
CA GLN A 18 -0.61 -18.50 6.86
C GLN A 18 -0.08 -19.94 6.77
N ASN A 19 0.19 -20.44 5.56
CA ASN A 19 0.50 -21.85 5.31
C ASN A 19 1.96 -22.22 5.61
N ARG A 20 2.85 -21.23 5.65
CA ARG A 20 4.29 -21.41 5.90
C ARG A 20 4.74 -20.92 7.29
N TRP A 21 3.79 -20.69 8.20
CA TRP A 21 4.09 -20.29 9.57
C TRP A 21 4.80 -21.41 10.34
N SER A 22 5.83 -21.04 11.10
CA SER A 22 6.52 -21.92 12.03
C SER A 22 6.59 -21.27 13.41
N PRO A 23 6.32 -22.00 14.50
CA PRO A 23 6.48 -21.48 15.86
C PRO A 23 7.92 -21.12 16.22
N THR A 24 8.89 -21.45 15.35
CA THR A 24 10.30 -21.05 15.48
C THR A 24 10.56 -19.61 15.04
N TYR A 25 9.61 -18.95 14.37
CA TYR A 25 9.78 -17.56 13.94
C TYR A 25 9.54 -16.60 15.10
N ASP A 26 10.49 -15.71 15.30
CA ASP A 26 10.40 -14.60 16.23
C ASP A 26 9.94 -13.31 15.53
N VAL A 27 9.76 -12.25 16.31
CA VAL A 27 9.34 -10.94 15.78
C VAL A 27 10.35 -10.39 14.77
N ALA A 28 11.64 -10.62 14.99
CA ALA A 28 12.69 -10.16 14.08
C ALA A 28 12.61 -10.85 12.71
N ALA A 29 12.36 -12.16 12.68
CA ALA A 29 12.13 -12.90 11.44
C ALA A 29 10.91 -12.35 10.69
N ILE A 30 9.79 -12.08 11.39
CA ILE A 30 8.58 -11.49 10.78
C ILE A 30 8.89 -10.13 10.15
N LEU A 31 9.58 -9.24 10.87
CA LEU A 31 9.94 -7.93 10.34
C LEU A 31 10.87 -8.02 9.12
N THR A 32 11.80 -8.99 9.12
CA THR A 32 12.70 -9.24 7.99
C THR A 32 11.91 -9.70 6.76
N PHE A 33 10.89 -10.55 6.94
CA PHE A 33 10.01 -10.95 5.83
C PHE A 33 9.21 -9.77 5.27
N ILE A 34 8.69 -8.90 6.13
CA ILE A 34 7.99 -7.68 5.70
C ILE A 34 8.94 -6.75 4.91
N GLN A 35 10.17 -6.54 5.40
CA GLN A 35 11.18 -5.75 4.68
C GLN A 35 11.50 -6.34 3.30
N SER A 36 11.61 -7.67 3.22
CA SER A 36 11.86 -8.37 1.96
C SER A 36 10.74 -8.15 0.95
N LEU A 37 9.47 -8.18 1.40
CA LEU A 37 8.32 -7.87 0.54
C LEU A 37 8.30 -6.44 0.04
N LEU A 38 8.71 -5.47 0.87
CA LEU A 38 8.79 -4.07 0.45
C LEU A 38 9.91 -3.83 -0.57
N HIS A 39 10.97 -4.65 -0.53
CA HIS A 39 12.08 -4.59 -1.48
C HIS A 39 11.72 -5.22 -2.83
N ASP A 40 11.13 -6.41 -2.81
CA ASP A 40 10.64 -7.10 -4.00
C ASP A 40 9.18 -7.51 -3.78
N PRO A 41 8.22 -6.81 -4.42
CA PRO A 41 6.81 -7.10 -4.23
C PRO A 41 6.39 -8.46 -4.80
N ASN A 42 7.25 -9.16 -5.57
CA ASN A 42 7.01 -10.47 -6.20
C ASN A 42 5.51 -10.80 -6.36
N PRO A 43 4.79 -10.02 -7.18
CA PRO A 43 3.33 -10.02 -7.15
C PRO A 43 2.83 -11.40 -7.53
N ASN A 44 2.09 -12.06 -6.62
CA ASN A 44 1.49 -13.34 -6.92
C ASN A 44 0.62 -13.20 -8.18
N PRO A 45 0.96 -13.89 -9.29
CA PRO A 45 0.26 -13.70 -10.56
C PRO A 45 -1.20 -14.20 -10.51
N ASN A 46 -1.55 -15.03 -9.53
CA ASN A 46 -2.88 -15.65 -9.44
C ASN A 46 -3.88 -14.84 -8.60
N SER A 47 -3.43 -14.05 -7.63
CA SER A 47 -4.29 -13.20 -6.78
C SER A 47 -3.46 -12.20 -5.96
N PRO A 48 -3.10 -11.04 -6.53
CA PRO A 48 -2.50 -9.95 -5.74
C PRO A 48 -3.54 -9.35 -4.78
N ALA A 49 -3.10 -8.95 -3.59
CA ALA A 49 -3.95 -8.26 -2.61
C ALA A 49 -4.41 -6.89 -3.11
N ASN A 50 -3.55 -6.23 -3.89
CA ASN A 50 -3.85 -5.00 -4.61
C ASN A 50 -3.56 -5.20 -6.10
N ALA A 51 -4.61 -5.51 -6.87
CA ALA A 51 -4.51 -5.77 -8.29
C ALA A 51 -4.02 -4.55 -9.09
N GLU A 52 -4.42 -3.34 -8.69
CA GLU A 52 -3.99 -2.10 -9.35
C GLU A 52 -2.49 -1.88 -9.16
N ALA A 53 -1.97 -2.04 -7.93
CA ALA A 53 -0.55 -1.94 -7.66
C ALA A 53 0.26 -2.99 -8.44
N ALA A 54 -0.23 -4.23 -8.51
CA ALA A 54 0.41 -5.31 -9.26
C ALA A 54 0.41 -5.09 -10.78
N GLN A 55 -0.66 -4.49 -11.32
CA GLN A 55 -0.74 -4.12 -12.73
C GLN A 55 0.25 -2.99 -13.05
N LEU A 56 0.21 -1.89 -12.28
CA LEU A 56 1.10 -0.76 -12.50
C LEU A 56 2.57 -1.14 -12.32
N TYR A 57 2.90 -2.02 -11.38
CA TYR A 57 4.26 -2.52 -11.23
C TYR A 57 4.79 -3.22 -12.49
N ARG A 58 3.93 -3.95 -13.22
CA ARG A 58 4.29 -4.67 -14.45
C ARG A 58 4.25 -3.79 -15.71
N GLU A 59 3.23 -2.95 -15.82
CA GLU A 59 2.89 -2.26 -17.08
C GLU A 59 3.33 -0.78 -17.07
N ASN A 60 3.45 -0.15 -15.91
CA ASN A 60 3.76 1.27 -15.79
C ASN A 60 4.49 1.62 -14.49
N MET A 61 5.78 1.27 -14.44
CA MET A 61 6.63 1.50 -13.28
C MET A 61 6.70 2.98 -12.87
N LYS A 62 6.59 3.91 -13.83
CA LYS A 62 6.63 5.35 -13.53
C LYS A 62 5.43 5.78 -12.68
N GLU A 63 4.23 5.36 -13.06
CA GLU A 63 3.01 5.65 -12.30
C GLU A 63 2.99 4.89 -10.96
N TYR A 64 3.46 3.64 -10.95
CA TYR A 64 3.64 2.89 -9.70
C TYR A 64 4.50 3.66 -8.70
N VAL A 65 5.70 4.11 -9.11
CA VAL A 65 6.62 4.87 -8.26
C VAL A 65 5.98 6.19 -7.81
N ARG A 66 5.22 6.87 -8.67
CA ARG A 66 4.51 8.11 -8.29
C ARG A 66 3.55 7.88 -7.13
N ARG A 67 2.73 6.82 -7.20
CA ARG A 67 1.76 6.48 -6.14
C ARG A 67 2.41 5.97 -4.86
N VAL A 68 3.50 5.21 -4.98
CA VAL A 68 4.31 4.78 -3.82
C VAL A 68 4.88 6.00 -3.10
N LYS A 69 5.46 6.98 -3.82
CA LYS A 69 5.98 8.21 -3.21
C LYS A 69 4.92 9.00 -2.45
N ALA A 70 3.73 9.18 -3.04
CA ALA A 70 2.61 9.81 -2.35
C ALA A 70 2.23 9.08 -1.06
N THR A 71 2.26 7.73 -1.07
CA THR A 71 2.02 6.93 0.14
C THR A 71 3.10 7.13 1.21
N VAL A 72 4.36 7.30 0.81
CA VAL A 72 5.48 7.57 1.72
C VAL A 72 5.35 8.96 2.32
N GLU A 73 5.04 9.97 1.53
CA GLU A 73 4.82 11.35 2.00
C GLU A 73 3.63 11.41 2.96
N ASP A 74 2.51 10.76 2.64
CA ASP A 74 1.36 10.59 3.53
C ASP A 74 1.73 9.93 4.87
N SER A 75 2.77 9.09 4.89
CA SER A 75 3.18 8.39 6.11
C SER A 75 3.91 9.29 7.10
N TRP A 76 4.45 10.43 6.64
CA TRP A 76 5.16 11.40 7.49
C TRP A 76 4.22 12.25 8.34
N LEU A 77 2.94 12.34 7.94
CA LEU A 77 1.92 13.09 8.65
C LEU A 77 1.41 12.31 9.85
N ASP A 78 1.22 13.02 10.96
CA ASP A 78 0.55 12.47 12.13
C ASP A 78 -0.90 12.06 11.77
N PRO A 79 -1.48 11.05 12.45
CA PRO A 79 -2.81 10.56 12.12
C PRO A 79 -3.89 11.66 12.08
N GLU A 80 -3.77 12.65 12.97
CA GLU A 80 -4.66 13.81 13.04
C GLU A 80 -4.49 14.73 11.83
N GLU A 81 -3.24 15.02 11.43
CA GLU A 81 -2.93 15.84 10.25
C GLU A 81 -3.42 15.18 8.96
N ARG A 82 -3.29 13.86 8.87
CA ARG A 82 -3.73 13.07 7.72
C ARG A 82 -5.23 13.15 7.47
N GLN A 83 -6.03 13.26 8.53
CA GLN A 83 -7.49 13.45 8.42
C GLN A 83 -7.84 14.86 7.93
N HIS A 84 -7.14 15.89 8.43
CA HIS A 84 -7.35 17.27 8.01
C HIS A 84 -6.98 17.50 6.54
N VAL A 85 -5.85 16.95 6.08
CA VAL A 85 -5.43 17.05 4.66
C VAL A 85 -6.46 16.37 3.74
N LYS A 86 -6.94 15.16 4.08
CA LYS A 86 -7.96 14.46 3.29
C LYS A 86 -9.29 15.22 3.25
N MET A 87 -9.68 15.87 4.34
CA MET A 87 -10.88 16.71 4.39
C MET A 87 -10.74 17.98 3.55
N GLN A 88 -9.55 18.57 3.47
CA GLN A 88 -9.29 19.77 2.65
C GLN A 88 -9.29 19.44 1.15
N VAL A 89 -8.61 18.35 0.73
CA VAL A 89 -8.59 17.90 -0.68
C VAL A 89 -10.00 17.59 -1.18
N ASN A 90 -10.80 16.84 -0.41
CA ASN A 90 -12.17 16.52 -0.80
C ASN A 90 -13.09 17.75 -0.90
N LYS A 91 -12.74 18.85 -0.23
CA LYS A 91 -13.52 20.10 -0.27
C LYS A 91 -13.20 20.94 -1.52
N GLU A 92 -11.98 20.86 -2.03
CA GLU A 92 -11.58 21.52 -3.28
C GLU A 92 -12.16 20.81 -4.51
N ASP A 93 -12.12 19.48 -4.53
CA ASP A 93 -12.67 18.64 -5.62
C ASP A 93 -14.22 18.69 -5.68
N GLY A 94 -14.89 19.02 -4.57
CA GLY A 94 -16.34 19.15 -4.49
C GLY A 94 -16.90 20.54 -4.84
N SER A 95 -16.05 21.56 -5.04
CA SER A 95 -16.52 22.94 -5.31
C SER A 95 -16.70 23.26 -6.80
N GLY A 96 -16.34 22.34 -7.71
CA GLY A 96 -16.41 22.54 -9.15
C GLY A 96 -17.77 22.29 -9.83
N ALA A 97 -18.80 21.89 -9.09
CA ALA A 97 -20.13 21.58 -9.66
C ALA A 97 -21.20 22.60 -9.26
N MET A 98 -20.97 23.88 -9.53
CA MET A 98 -22.05 24.86 -9.61
C MET A 98 -21.59 26.13 -10.35
N THR A 99 -21.62 26.12 -11.69
CA THR A 99 -21.92 27.33 -12.47
C THR A 99 -22.26 26.97 -13.93
N ALA A 100 -23.42 27.51 -14.35
CA ALA A 100 -24.01 27.62 -15.68
C ALA A 100 -24.90 26.45 -16.16
#